data_AF-A0AAV3RQR1-F1
#
_entry.id   AF-A0AAV3RQR1-F1
#
_cell.length_a   1.000
_cell.length_b   1.000
_cell.length_c   1.000
_cell.angle_alpha   90.00
_cell.angle_beta   90.00
_cell.angle_gamma   90.00
#
_symmetry.space_group_name_H-M   'P 1'
#
loop_
_entity.id
_entity.type
_entity.pdbx_description
1 polymer ?
#
loop_
_entity_poly.entity_id
_entity_poly.type
_entity_poly.pdbx_seq_one_letter_code
_entity_poly.pdbx_strand_id
1 'polypeptide(L)'
;MLLLAWGQATRGVDINLVPSFDRHKVFTPRGFPQFDQFKHRGVEYMSKKLKNYPSENGVLEEISVHQVRYTRDFLAKLKTIASSQVGEERLYSTFESLLGHIWRTITKAGGLDEDETTNVKISINDRMRLTPNKPNYFGNLILWAFPTSTTTKKDLHSAFF
;
A
#
# COMPACT_ATOMS: atom_id res chain seq x y z
N MET A 1 17.94 2.91 4.75
CA MET A 1 19.36 2.62 4.43
C MET A 1 20.21 3.88 4.61
N LEU A 2 20.02 4.95 3.83
CA LEU A 2 20.85 6.16 3.91
C LEU A 2 20.93 6.79 5.31
N LEU A 3 19.79 7.10 5.94
CA LEU A 3 19.77 7.74 7.26
C LEU A 3 20.39 6.86 8.36
N LEU A 4 20.23 5.55 8.27
CA LEU A 4 20.84 4.60 9.20
C LEU A 4 22.37 4.58 9.03
N ALA A 5 22.85 4.47 7.79
CA ALA A 5 24.28 4.49 7.45
C ALA A 5 24.93 5.82 7.85
N TRP A 6 24.25 6.94 7.63
CA TRP A 6 24.71 8.25 8.08
C TRP A 6 24.82 8.30 9.61
N GLY A 7 23.82 7.81 10.34
CA GLY A 7 23.87 7.72 11.80
C GLY A 7 24.98 6.78 12.31
N GLN A 8 25.32 5.71 11.59
CA GLN A 8 26.46 4.85 11.94
C GLN A 8 27.79 5.58 11.71
N ALA A 9 27.93 6.23 10.55
CA ALA A 9 29.12 7.00 10.19
C ALA A 9 29.39 8.14 11.18
N THR A 10 28.35 8.87 11.61
CA THR A 10 28.52 9.97 12.59
C THR A 10 28.93 9.49 13.99
N ARG A 11 28.67 8.22 14.31
CA ARG A 11 29.10 7.58 15.57
C ARG A 11 30.43 6.85 15.45
N GLY A 12 31.06 6.83 14.28
CA GLY A 12 32.26 6.02 14.03
C GLY A 12 32.02 4.51 14.12
N VAL A 13 30.77 4.05 13.90
CA VAL A 13 30.42 2.63 13.86
C VAL A 13 30.43 2.15 12.42
N ASP A 14 30.91 0.93 12.19
CA ASP A 14 30.91 0.32 10.87
C ASP A 14 29.50 0.25 10.25
N ILE A 15 29.45 0.52 8.94
CA ILE A 15 28.20 0.51 8.18
C ILE A 15 27.87 -0.94 7.80
N ASN A 16 26.97 -1.56 8.57
CA ASN A 16 26.61 -2.97 8.42
C ASN A 16 25.92 -3.34 7.09
N LEU A 17 25.34 -2.38 6.37
CA LEU A 17 24.60 -2.63 5.13
C LEU A 17 25.27 -1.91 3.96
N VAL A 18 25.97 -2.67 3.11
CA VAL A 18 26.58 -2.14 1.90
C VAL A 18 25.50 -2.05 0.80
N PRO A 19 25.14 -0.83 0.33
CA PRO A 19 24.17 -0.67 -0.74
C PRO A 19 24.70 -1.23 -2.07
N SER A 20 23.84 -1.93 -2.81
CA SER A 20 24.11 -2.34 -4.20
C SER A 20 23.54 -1.31 -5.18
N PHE A 21 24.40 -0.74 -6.02
CA PHE A 21 24.03 0.29 -7.01
C PHE A 21 23.84 -0.25 -8.43
N ASP A 22 24.02 -1.56 -8.63
CA ASP A 22 24.06 -2.15 -9.96
C ASP A 22 22.65 -2.35 -10.54
N ARG A 23 22.02 -1.24 -10.97
CA ARG A 23 20.67 -1.24 -11.55
C ARG A 23 20.58 -2.08 -12.82
N HIS A 24 21.63 -2.07 -13.64
CA HIS A 24 21.65 -2.77 -14.92
C HIS A 24 21.66 -4.27 -14.74
N LYS A 25 22.39 -4.82 -13.76
CA LYS A 25 22.34 -6.27 -13.46
C LYS A 25 21.06 -6.70 -12.75
N VAL A 26 20.33 -5.78 -12.12
CA VAL A 26 19.14 -6.11 -11.33
C VAL A 26 17.87 -6.22 -12.19
N PHE A 27 17.75 -5.41 -13.24
CA PHE A 27 16.51 -5.31 -14.04
C PHE A 27 16.71 -5.57 -15.53
N THR A 28 17.61 -6.50 -15.88
CA THR A 28 17.73 -6.95 -17.26
C THR A 28 16.40 -7.58 -17.69
N PRO A 29 15.76 -7.08 -18.78
CA PRO A 29 14.57 -7.72 -19.31
C PRO A 29 14.85 -9.20 -19.61
N ARG A 30 13.86 -10.06 -19.38
CA ARG A 30 13.89 -11.42 -19.92
C ARG A 30 13.97 -11.33 -21.45
N GLY A 31 14.62 -12.31 -22.08
CA GLY A 31 14.90 -12.32 -23.52
C GLY A 31 13.73 -11.84 -24.37
N PHE A 32 12.73 -12.70 -24.62
CA PHE A 32 11.51 -12.26 -25.30
C PHE A 32 10.56 -11.57 -24.29
N PRO A 33 10.14 -10.32 -24.53
CA PRO A 33 9.26 -9.62 -23.61
C PRO A 33 7.87 -10.25 -23.62
N GLN A 34 7.42 -10.68 -22.44
CA GLN A 34 6.10 -11.25 -22.22
C GLN A 34 5.16 -10.14 -21.73
N PHE A 35 4.38 -9.55 -22.64
CA PHE A 35 3.45 -8.46 -22.32
C PHE A 35 2.06 -8.95 -21.87
N ASP A 36 1.77 -10.23 -22.07
CA ASP A 36 0.39 -10.75 -21.93
C ASP A 36 0.13 -11.46 -20.60
N GLN A 37 1.16 -11.62 -19.74
CA GLN A 37 0.99 -12.33 -18.47
C GLN A 37 0.12 -11.54 -17.48
N PHE A 38 0.26 -10.20 -17.46
CA PHE A 38 -0.51 -9.32 -16.60
C PHE A 38 -0.85 -8.02 -17.34
N LYS A 39 -2.05 -7.49 -17.08
CA LYS A 39 -2.50 -6.22 -17.63
C LYS A 39 -1.85 -5.06 -16.88
N HIS A 40 -0.75 -4.53 -17.41
CA HIS A 40 -0.09 -3.36 -16.82
C HIS A 40 -0.63 -2.01 -17.31
N ARG A 41 -1.28 -2.00 -18.49
CA ARG A 41 -1.89 -0.79 -19.04
C ARG A 41 -3.18 -0.46 -18.32
N GLY A 42 -3.29 0.75 -17.80
CA GLY A 42 -4.39 1.17 -16.92
C GLY A 42 -4.15 0.89 -15.44
N VAL A 43 -3.01 0.30 -15.08
CA VAL A 43 -2.62 0.01 -13.69
C VAL A 43 -1.33 0.78 -13.36
N GLU A 44 -0.18 0.31 -13.83
CA GLU A 44 1.10 1.02 -13.68
C GLU A 44 1.36 2.01 -14.81
N TYR A 45 0.90 1.70 -16.03
CA TYR A 45 1.08 2.55 -17.20
C TYR A 45 -0.24 3.21 -17.62
N MET A 46 -0.35 4.51 -17.34
CA MET A 46 -1.49 5.33 -17.74
C MET A 46 -1.18 6.13 -19.01
N SER A 47 -2.19 6.34 -19.86
CA SER A 47 -2.06 7.25 -20.99
C SER A 47 -1.83 8.68 -20.50
N LYS A 48 -0.95 9.44 -21.15
CA LYS A 48 -0.68 10.87 -20.85
C LYS A 48 -1.86 11.81 -21.13
N LYS A 49 -3.03 11.31 -21.56
CA LYS A 49 -4.22 12.17 -21.71
C LYS A 49 -4.46 12.85 -20.36
N LEU A 50 -4.34 14.17 -20.31
CA LEU A 50 -4.79 14.96 -19.17
C LEU A 50 -6.20 14.49 -18.87
N LYS A 51 -6.44 14.02 -17.66
CA LYS A 51 -7.82 13.98 -17.17
C LYS A 51 -8.25 15.44 -17.21
N ASN A 52 -9.27 15.75 -18.01
CA ASN A 52 -10.00 17.00 -17.86
C ASN A 52 -10.64 16.92 -16.48
N TYR A 53 -9.91 17.39 -15.47
CA TYR A 53 -10.53 17.70 -14.20
C TYR A 53 -11.57 18.78 -14.53
N PRO A 54 -12.86 18.59 -14.16
CA PRO A 54 -13.82 19.66 -14.32
C PRO A 54 -13.24 20.92 -13.68
N SER A 55 -13.28 22.03 -14.42
CA SER A 55 -12.88 23.35 -13.95
C SER A 55 -13.42 23.55 -12.54
N GLU A 56 -12.53 23.75 -11.57
CA GLU A 56 -12.85 24.00 -10.17
C GLU A 56 -13.61 25.33 -10.03
N ASN A 57 -14.89 25.32 -10.37
CA ASN A 57 -15.86 26.34 -9.96
C ASN A 57 -16.61 25.89 -8.70
N GLY A 58 -16.23 24.74 -8.11
CA GLY A 58 -16.71 24.25 -6.83
C GLY A 58 -15.80 24.74 -5.71
N VAL A 59 -16.40 25.08 -4.56
CA VAL A 59 -15.67 25.33 -3.32
C VAL A 59 -14.82 24.10 -3.03
N LEU A 60 -13.49 24.23 -3.09
CA LEU A 60 -12.59 23.19 -2.61
C LEU A 60 -12.81 23.07 -1.10
N GLU A 61 -13.31 21.92 -0.66
CA GLU A 61 -13.40 21.63 0.77
C GLU A 61 -12.01 21.69 1.40
N GLU A 62 -11.92 22.30 2.58
CA GLU A 62 -10.67 22.43 3.31
C GLU A 62 -10.17 21.04 3.75
N ILE A 63 -9.00 20.65 3.26
CA ILE A 63 -8.37 19.38 3.64
C ILE A 63 -7.68 19.56 4.99
N SER A 64 -8.22 18.91 6.03
CA SER A 64 -7.63 18.88 7.36
C SER A 64 -6.88 17.55 7.62
N VAL A 65 -5.64 17.66 8.09
CA VAL A 65 -4.80 16.50 8.39
C VAL A 65 -4.97 16.08 9.85
N HIS A 66 -5.44 14.86 10.05
CA HIS A 66 -5.63 14.26 11.38
C HIS A 66 -4.61 13.16 11.65
N GLN A 67 -3.95 13.22 12.81
CA GLN A 67 -3.06 12.15 13.28
C GLN A 67 -3.78 11.28 14.31
N VAL A 68 -4.01 10.01 13.97
CA VAL A 68 -4.69 9.05 14.86
C VAL A 68 -3.67 8.11 15.50
N ARG A 69 -3.74 7.96 16.82
CA ARG A 69 -2.91 7.01 17.58
C ARG A 69 -3.70 5.74 17.89
N TYR A 70 -3.23 4.60 17.38
CA TYR A 70 -3.77 3.29 17.71
C TYR A 70 -2.95 2.62 18.82
N THR A 71 -3.61 2.21 19.90
CA THR A 71 -2.95 1.52 21.03
C THR A 71 -2.64 0.07 20.69
N ARG A 72 -1.71 -0.55 21.42
CA ARG A 72 -1.39 -1.98 21.24
C ARG A 72 -2.61 -2.86 21.47
N ASP A 73 -3.39 -2.58 22.51
CA ASP A 73 -4.60 -3.33 22.85
C ASP A 73 -5.67 -3.20 21.76
N PHE A 74 -5.82 -2.00 21.19
CA PHE A 74 -6.72 -1.79 20.06
C PHE A 74 -6.28 -2.60 18.84
N LEU A 75 -4.99 -2.55 18.49
CA LEU A 75 -4.44 -3.30 17.35
C LEU A 75 -4.56 -4.82 17.57
N ALA A 76 -4.34 -5.31 18.79
CA ALA A 76 -4.53 -6.71 19.14
C ALA A 76 -5.99 -7.13 18.97
N LYS A 77 -6.93 -6.37 19.52
CA LYS A 77 -8.37 -6.60 19.37
C LYS A 77 -8.79 -6.60 17.90
N LEU A 78 -8.32 -5.60 17.13
CA LEU A 78 -8.62 -5.47 15.72
C LEU A 78 -8.12 -6.68 14.92
N LYS A 79 -6.89 -7.14 15.20
CA LYS A 79 -6.30 -8.31 14.55
C LYS A 79 -7.07 -9.59 14.86
N THR A 80 -7.50 -9.78 16.11
CA THR A 80 -8.32 -10.92 16.53
C THR A 80 -9.66 -10.93 15.79
N ILE A 81 -10.34 -9.78 15.73
CA ILE A 81 -11.63 -9.66 15.02
C ILE A 81 -11.47 -9.93 13.52
N ALA A 82 -10.46 -9.34 12.88
CA ALA A 82 -10.21 -9.57 11.47
C ALA A 82 -9.95 -11.05 11.19
N SER A 83 -9.15 -11.69 12.04
CA SER A 83 -8.78 -13.09 11.88
C SER A 83 -9.90 -14.06 12.23
N SER A 84 -10.87 -13.70 13.08
CA SER A 84 -12.02 -14.55 13.38
C SER A 84 -13.02 -14.65 12.22
N GLN A 85 -12.91 -13.78 11.22
CA GLN A 85 -13.78 -13.76 10.05
C GLN A 85 -13.28 -14.66 8.91
N VAL A 86 -12.03 -15.11 9.00
CA VAL A 86 -11.39 -16.02 8.05
C VAL A 86 -11.10 -17.32 8.80
N GLY A 87 -11.33 -18.47 8.17
CA GLY A 87 -11.13 -19.77 8.82
C GLY A 87 -9.74 -19.94 9.42
N GLU A 88 -9.56 -20.99 10.23
CA GLU A 88 -8.36 -21.24 11.06
C GLU A 88 -7.03 -21.25 10.28
N GLU A 89 -7.06 -21.40 8.94
CA GLU A 89 -5.87 -21.52 8.09
C GLU A 89 -5.17 -20.19 7.80
N ARG A 90 -5.79 -19.02 8.05
CA ARG A 90 -5.16 -17.73 7.73
C ARG A 90 -5.47 -16.63 8.74
N LEU A 91 -4.41 -16.16 9.40
CA LEU A 91 -4.43 -14.97 10.26
C LEU A 91 -4.03 -13.72 9.47
N TYR A 92 -4.72 -12.61 9.71
CA TYR A 92 -4.33 -11.32 9.15
C TYR A 92 -3.17 -10.70 9.94
N SER A 93 -2.29 -9.99 9.24
CA SER A 93 -1.25 -9.15 9.85
C SER A 93 -1.85 -7.87 10.44
N THR A 94 -1.12 -7.22 11.37
CA THR A 94 -1.53 -5.91 11.91
C THR A 94 -1.73 -4.87 10.82
N PHE A 95 -0.91 -4.92 9.76
CA PHE A 95 -1.03 -4.03 8.60
C PHE A 95 -2.36 -4.27 7.87
N GLU A 96 -2.68 -5.52 7.52
CA GLU A 96 -3.92 -5.86 6.81
C GLU A 96 -5.15 -5.48 7.65
N SER A 97 -5.16 -5.81 8.94
CA SER A 97 -6.29 -5.51 9.83
C SER A 97 -6.49 -4.00 10.00
N LEU A 98 -5.41 -3.22 10.20
CA LEU A 98 -5.49 -1.77 10.32
C LEU A 98 -5.90 -1.11 9.00
N LEU A 99 -5.36 -1.58 7.88
CA LEU A 99 -5.70 -1.05 6.56
C LEU A 99 -7.18 -1.25 6.25
N GLY A 100 -7.72 -2.45 6.51
CA GLY A 100 -9.14 -2.73 6.34
C GLY A 100 -10.02 -1.83 7.20
N HIS A 101 -9.63 -1.60 8.46
CA HIS A 101 -10.34 -0.68 9.35
C HIS A 101 -10.34 0.76 8.81
N ILE A 102 -9.16 1.31 8.49
CA ILE A 102 -9.03 2.68 7.98
C ILE A 102 -9.80 2.84 6.67
N TRP A 103 -9.68 1.89 5.74
CA TRP A 103 -10.38 1.93 4.47
C TRP A 103 -11.89 1.98 4.68
N ARG A 104 -12.44 1.11 5.52
CA ARG A 104 -13.88 1.12 5.85
C ARG A 104 -14.31 2.43 6.52
N THR A 105 -13.52 2.97 7.46
CA THR A 105 -13.83 4.25 8.11
C THR A 105 -13.86 5.41 7.11
N ILE A 106 -12.90 5.47 6.18
CA ILE A 106 -12.85 6.51 5.13
C ILE A 106 -14.06 6.36 4.19
N THR A 107 -14.35 5.14 3.72
CA THR A 107 -15.50 4.86 2.86
C THR A 107 -16.82 5.28 3.51
N LYS A 108 -16.99 4.99 4.81
CA LYS A 108 -18.18 5.40 5.58
C LYS A 108 -18.26 6.92 5.75
N ALA A 109 -17.14 7.58 6.05
CA ALA A 109 -17.09 9.04 6.19
C ALA A 109 -17.35 9.76 4.86
N GLY A 110 -16.98 9.15 3.74
CA GLY A 110 -17.22 9.67 2.40
C GLY A 110 -18.67 9.55 1.90
N GLY A 111 -19.56 8.91 2.67
CA GLY A 111 -20.99 8.82 2.33
C GLY A 111 -21.27 8.12 1.00
N LEU A 112 -20.43 7.16 0.61
CA LEU A 112 -20.61 6.41 -0.64
C LEU A 112 -21.91 5.60 -0.61
N ASP A 113 -22.57 5.56 -1.76
CA ASP A 113 -23.77 4.74 -1.95
C ASP A 113 -23.44 3.24 -1.83
N GLU A 114 -24.47 2.44 -1.65
CA GLU A 114 -24.38 0.99 -1.77
C GLU A 114 -23.95 0.61 -3.20
N ASP A 115 -23.19 -0.49 -3.34
CA ASP A 115 -22.70 -1.02 -4.61
C ASP A 115 -21.63 -0.17 -5.32
N GLU A 116 -21.14 0.90 -4.69
CA GLU A 116 -19.99 1.66 -5.17
C GLU A 116 -18.67 0.90 -4.99
N THR A 117 -17.86 0.86 -6.05
CA THR A 117 -16.57 0.16 -6.01
C THR A 117 -15.45 1.12 -5.59
N THR A 118 -14.87 0.84 -4.43
CA THR A 118 -13.71 1.58 -3.91
C THR A 118 -12.43 0.79 -4.11
N ASN A 119 -11.29 1.49 -4.11
CA ASN A 119 -9.98 0.86 -4.12
C ASN A 119 -9.01 1.55 -3.17
N VAL A 120 -7.98 0.80 -2.78
CA VAL A 120 -6.84 1.34 -2.04
C VAL A 120 -5.58 1.07 -2.82
N LYS A 121 -4.70 2.07 -2.91
CA LYS A 121 -3.39 1.92 -3.53
C LYS A 121 -2.33 1.64 -2.46
N ILE A 122 -1.77 0.43 -2.48
CA ILE A 122 -0.79 -0.03 -1.49
C ILE A 122 0.59 -0.14 -2.14
N SER A 123 1.62 0.48 -1.55
CA SER A 123 3.00 0.30 -1.97
C SER A 123 3.56 -1.04 -1.46
N ILE A 124 4.13 -1.84 -2.35
CA ILE A 124 4.70 -3.14 -2.03
C ILE A 124 6.21 -3.08 -2.16
N ASN A 125 6.94 -3.51 -1.13
CA ASN A 125 8.40 -3.65 -1.20
C ASN A 125 8.76 -4.99 -1.85
N ASP A 126 9.22 -4.94 -3.09
CA ASP A 126 9.47 -6.15 -3.88
C ASP A 126 10.89 -6.71 -3.74
N ARG A 127 11.75 -6.10 -2.91
CA ARG A 127 13.13 -6.55 -2.70
C ARG A 127 13.23 -8.02 -2.29
N MET A 128 12.32 -8.47 -1.44
CA MET A 128 12.26 -9.86 -0.97
C MET A 128 11.39 -10.77 -1.85
N ARG A 129 10.67 -10.20 -2.82
CA ARG A 129 9.73 -10.91 -3.71
C ARG A 129 10.36 -11.28 -5.06
N LEU A 130 11.45 -10.62 -5.44
CA LEU A 130 12.24 -10.99 -6.62
C LEU A 130 13.04 -12.28 -6.38
N THR A 131 13.24 -13.03 -7.45
CA THR A 131 14.12 -14.21 -7.48
C THR A 131 15.24 -13.97 -8.49
N PRO A 132 16.52 -13.85 -8.06
CA PRO A 132 16.99 -13.81 -6.67
C PRO A 132 16.60 -12.51 -5.93
N ASN A 133 16.50 -12.57 -4.61
CA ASN A 133 16.14 -11.42 -3.79
C ASN A 133 17.18 -10.28 -3.88
N LYS A 134 16.75 -9.05 -3.62
CA LYS A 134 17.53 -7.81 -3.76
C LYS A 134 17.47 -6.95 -2.47
N PRO A 135 17.79 -7.50 -1.28
CA PRO A 135 17.62 -6.82 0.00
C PRO A 135 18.40 -5.50 0.10
N ASN A 136 19.60 -5.45 -0.47
CA ASN A 136 20.51 -4.31 -0.37
C ASN A 136 20.46 -3.36 -1.58
N TYR A 137 19.53 -3.56 -2.52
CA TYR A 137 19.45 -2.71 -3.71
C TYR A 137 19.12 -1.25 -3.35
N PHE A 138 20.00 -0.36 -3.81
CA PHE A 138 19.86 1.09 -3.69
C PHE A 138 19.13 1.64 -4.92
N GLY A 139 17.83 1.89 -4.74
CA GLY A 139 16.95 2.43 -5.76
C GLY A 139 15.49 2.10 -5.47
N ASN A 140 14.59 2.48 -6.38
CA ASN A 140 13.18 2.15 -6.28
C ASN A 140 12.94 0.71 -6.72
N LEU A 141 12.30 -0.05 -5.85
CA LEU A 141 11.91 -1.44 -6.09
C LEU A 141 10.55 -1.65 -5.40
N ILE A 142 9.56 -0.96 -5.95
CA ILE A 142 8.21 -0.83 -5.43
C ILE A 142 7.21 -0.96 -6.58
N LEU A 143 6.29 -1.91 -6.45
CA LEU A 143 5.06 -1.99 -7.24
C LEU A 143 3.84 -1.62 -6.39
N TRP A 144 2.69 -1.49 -7.05
CA TRP A 144 1.45 -1.09 -6.41
C TRP A 144 0.44 -2.22 -6.46
N ALA A 145 -0.17 -2.53 -5.32
CA ALA A 145 -1.37 -3.34 -5.27
C ALA A 145 -2.61 -2.43 -5.21
N PHE A 146 -3.66 -2.83 -5.93
CA PHE A 146 -4.94 -2.11 -6.00
C PHE A 146 -6.10 -3.03 -5.62
N PRO A 147 -6.18 -3.49 -4.35
CA PRO A 147 -7.37 -4.20 -3.90
C PRO A 147 -8.62 -3.33 -4.10
N THR A 148 -9.70 -3.96 -4.55
CA THR A 148 -11.01 -3.36 -4.75
C THR A 148 -12.01 -3.96 -3.77
N SER A 149 -12.94 -3.15 -3.31
CA SER A 149 -14.06 -3.59 -2.47
C SER A 149 -15.30 -2.81 -2.85
N THR A 150 -16.40 -3.53 -3.03
CA THR A 150 -17.72 -2.96 -3.27
C THR A 150 -18.39 -2.69 -1.94
N THR A 151 -18.90 -1.47 -1.74
CA THR A 151 -19.59 -1.07 -0.53
C THR A 151 -20.84 -1.91 -0.31
N THR A 152 -20.99 -2.45 0.89
CA THR A 152 -22.22 -3.13 1.30
C THR A 152 -22.94 -2.34 2.39
N LYS A 153 -24.26 -2.57 2.55
CA LYS A 153 -25.04 -2.05 3.69
C LYS A 153 -24.36 -2.24 5.05
N LYS A 154 -23.68 -3.38 5.22
CA LYS A 154 -22.98 -3.73 6.46
C LYS A 154 -21.79 -2.81 6.73
N ASP A 155 -21.08 -2.41 5.69
CA ASP A 155 -19.92 -1.52 5.80
C ASP A 155 -20.33 -0.09 6.18
N LEU A 156 -21.49 0.35 5.69
CA LEU A 156 -22.07 1.67 5.93
C LEU A 156 -22.79 1.78 7.29
N HIS A 157 -23.50 0.73 7.73
CA HIS A 157 -24.38 0.79 8.92
C HIS A 157 -23.88 0.05 10.17
N SER A 158 -22.83 -0.77 10.11
CA SER A 158 -22.35 -1.46 11.32
C SER A 158 -21.81 -0.46 12.36
N ALA A 159 -22.30 -0.61 13.61
CA ALA A 159 -21.88 0.14 14.80
C ALA A 159 -20.64 -0.45 15.49
N PHE A 160 -20.14 -1.61 15.02
CA PHE A 160 -18.89 -2.19 15.52
C PHE A 160 -17.73 -1.85 14.57
N PHE A 161 -16.79 -1.12 15.17
CA PHE A 161 -15.63 -0.36 14.63
C PHE A 161 -15.73 0.04 13.17
#